data_AF-A0A1J4VQI3-F1
#
_entry.id   AF-A0A1J4VQI3-F1
#
_cell.length_a   1.000
_cell.length_b   1.000
_cell.length_c   1.000
_cell.angle_alpha   90.00
_cell.angle_beta   90.00
_cell.angle_gamma   90.00
#
_symmetry.space_group_name_H-M   'P 1'
#
loop_
_entity.id
_entity.type
_entity.pdbx_description
1 polymer ?
#
loop_
_entity_poly.entity_id
_entity_poly.type
_entity_poly.pdbx_seq_one_letter_code
_entity_poly.pdbx_strand_id
1 'polypeptide(L)'
;MLGLFFAIAALSGALYGMGFVVPLQGPWVDFSISKLLDQKTGFLIHCHKTKIRGWAQVSFDSLSVSAQGQPNLFVTGSGSIDFKKSHLTQVYLEHVRPGGSFCSTGIFSSWPIARGLDGKFLVNQLKAGVTDIHSEGLIRIFRCESDDFRLKGGLILKDQRIARAHFFFSLGPARLKKIPSQIRSRLIAEKEGWAGVHIIYCKNQLTLIGLHGPLFQAKWQGVTPAPNFH
;
A
#
# COMPACT_ATOMS: atom_id res chain seq x y z
N MET A 1 28.67 -2.52 42.74
CA MET A 1 27.51 -3.05 41.99
C MET A 1 26.35 -2.06 41.90
N LEU A 2 25.82 -1.50 43.00
CA LEU A 2 24.68 -0.56 42.96
C LEU A 2 24.88 0.67 42.03
N GLY A 3 26.08 1.27 42.01
CA GLY A 3 26.37 2.41 41.13
C GLY A 3 26.35 2.07 39.63
N LEU A 4 26.67 0.83 39.27
CA LEU A 4 26.60 0.35 37.87
C LEU A 4 25.14 0.20 37.42
N PHE A 5 24.29 -0.35 38.29
CA PHE A 5 22.84 -0.45 38.01
C PHE A 5 22.19 0.92 37.86
N PHE A 6 22.57 1.89 38.70
CA PHE A 6 22.03 3.26 38.60
C PHE A 6 22.51 3.97 37.34
N ALA A 7 23.77 3.79 36.96
CA ALA A 7 24.31 4.33 35.71
C ALA A 7 23.64 3.71 34.48
N ILE A 8 23.40 2.40 34.46
CA ILE A 8 22.68 1.72 33.38
C ILE A 8 21.23 2.21 33.32
N ALA A 9 20.52 2.30 34.46
CA ALA A 9 19.14 2.76 34.50
C ALA A 9 18.99 4.23 34.06
N ALA A 10 19.89 5.12 34.49
CA ALA A 10 19.91 6.52 34.09
C ALA A 10 20.25 6.65 32.59
N LEU A 11 21.20 5.87 32.08
CA LEU A 11 21.53 5.83 30.66
C LEU A 11 20.36 5.31 29.81
N SER A 12 19.72 4.21 30.24
CA SER A 12 18.52 3.67 29.59
C SER A 12 17.37 4.67 29.61
N GLY A 13 17.12 5.35 30.75
CA GLY A 13 16.11 6.38 30.87
C GLY A 13 16.38 7.61 30.01
N ALA A 14 17.64 8.06 29.96
CA ALA A 14 18.07 9.16 29.10
C ALA A 14 17.95 8.80 27.61
N LEU A 15 18.35 7.60 27.21
CA LEU A 15 18.20 7.10 25.84
C LEU A 15 16.72 6.96 25.45
N TYR A 16 15.88 6.48 26.38
CA TYR A 16 14.44 6.35 26.17
C TYR A 16 13.78 7.73 26.01
N GLY A 17 14.13 8.69 26.88
CA GLY A 17 13.66 10.07 26.82
C GLY A 17 14.17 10.83 25.60
N MET A 18 15.44 10.64 25.22
CA MET A 18 16.01 11.22 24.00
C MET A 18 15.31 10.69 22.75
N GLY A 19 14.91 9.42 22.70
CA GLY A 19 14.14 8.87 21.57
C GLY A 19 12.76 9.52 21.35
N PHE A 20 12.22 10.24 22.34
CA PHE A 20 11.01 11.06 22.19
C PHE A 20 11.30 12.46 21.64
N VAL A 21 12.47 13.04 21.94
CA VAL A 21 12.83 14.42 21.59
C VAL A 21 13.66 14.50 20.30
N VAL A 22 14.62 13.60 20.15
CA VAL A 22 15.55 13.50 19.03
C VAL A 22 15.24 12.24 18.23
N PRO A 23 15.02 12.35 16.91
CA PRO A 23 14.79 11.17 16.10
C PRO A 23 16.04 10.27 16.09
N LEU A 24 15.84 8.98 16.37
CA LEU A 24 16.90 7.98 16.22
C LEU A 24 17.15 7.76 14.74
N GLN A 25 18.40 7.89 14.31
CA GLN A 25 18.79 7.78 12.90
C GLN A 25 20.20 7.17 12.76
N GLY A 26 20.50 6.63 11.58
CA GLY A 26 21.80 6.09 11.21
C GLY A 26 21.72 4.71 10.55
N PRO A 27 22.84 4.17 10.03
CA PRO A 27 22.84 2.90 9.29
C PRO A 27 22.28 1.71 10.07
N TRP A 28 22.45 1.70 11.39
CA TRP A 28 21.88 0.65 12.25
C TRP A 28 20.34 0.72 12.33
N VAL A 29 19.77 1.93 12.24
CA VAL A 29 18.31 2.15 12.20
C VAL A 29 17.75 1.64 10.89
N ASP A 30 18.42 1.96 9.77
CA ASP A 30 18.07 1.46 8.43
C ASP A 30 18.01 -0.06 8.43
N PHE A 31 19.06 -0.73 8.92
CA PHE A 31 19.11 -2.18 9.01
C PHE A 31 18.00 -2.74 9.92
N SER A 32 17.79 -2.15 11.09
CA SER A 32 16.83 -2.65 12.08
C SER A 32 15.39 -2.54 11.59
N ILE A 33 15.03 -1.41 10.98
CA ILE A 33 13.69 -1.20 10.42
C ILE A 33 13.47 -2.07 9.18
N SER A 34 14.46 -2.18 8.29
CA SER A 34 14.41 -3.09 7.13
C SER A 34 14.08 -4.50 7.59
N LYS A 35 14.87 -5.06 8.52
CA LYS A 35 14.66 -6.41 9.06
C LYS A 35 13.31 -6.59 9.76
N LEU A 36 12.84 -5.58 10.50
CA LEU A 36 11.53 -5.62 11.14
C LEU A 36 10.40 -5.69 10.11
N LEU A 37 10.49 -4.90 9.04
CA LEU A 37 9.50 -4.88 7.97
C LEU A 37 9.56 -6.17 7.15
N ASP A 38 10.75 -6.73 6.92
CA ASP A 38 10.92 -8.03 6.27
C ASP A 38 10.13 -9.12 7.00
N GLN A 39 10.35 -9.21 8.32
CA GLN A 39 9.69 -10.19 9.17
C GLN A 39 8.17 -10.00 9.22
N LYS A 40 7.69 -8.76 9.18
CA LYS A 40 6.24 -8.47 9.23
C LYS A 40 5.53 -8.68 7.90
N THR A 41 6.23 -8.57 6.79
CA THR A 41 5.61 -8.55 5.45
C THR A 41 5.94 -9.76 4.59
N GLY A 42 7.00 -10.51 4.91
CA GLY A 42 7.50 -11.62 4.09
C GLY A 42 8.31 -11.18 2.87
N PHE A 43 8.47 -9.87 2.66
CA PHE A 43 9.28 -9.31 1.57
C PHE A 43 10.69 -8.97 2.04
N LEU A 44 11.60 -8.79 1.09
CA LEU A 44 12.91 -8.19 1.33
C LEU A 44 12.78 -6.68 1.13
N ILE A 45 12.85 -5.93 2.21
CA ILE A 45 12.63 -4.49 2.30
C ILE A 45 13.94 -3.82 2.71
N HIS A 46 14.37 -2.83 1.95
CA HIS A 46 15.51 -2.00 2.31
C HIS A 46 15.09 -0.55 2.45
N CYS A 47 15.19 -0.02 3.67
CA CYS A 47 14.96 1.38 3.99
C CYS A 47 16.28 2.15 3.99
N HIS A 48 16.26 3.40 3.55
CA HIS A 48 17.42 4.29 3.57
C HIS A 48 17.12 5.61 4.29
N LYS A 49 18.10 6.06 5.09
CA LYS A 49 18.04 7.31 5.88
C LYS A 49 16.79 7.38 6.78
N THR A 50 16.58 6.28 7.48
CA THR A 50 15.46 6.05 8.37
C THR A 50 15.62 6.86 9.64
N LYS A 51 14.51 7.44 10.08
CA LYS A 51 14.38 8.20 11.33
C LYS A 51 13.20 7.64 12.11
N ILE A 52 13.42 7.35 13.38
CA ILE A 52 12.37 6.91 14.31
C ILE A 52 12.09 8.05 15.28
N ARG A 53 10.83 8.49 15.37
CA ARG A 53 10.37 9.48 16.34
C ARG A 53 9.36 8.87 17.28
N GLY A 54 9.58 9.07 18.59
CA GLY A 54 8.63 8.66 19.64
C GLY A 54 8.31 7.16 19.63
N TRP A 55 9.22 6.33 19.12
CA TRP A 55 9.10 4.86 19.02
C TRP A 55 7.87 4.35 18.24
N ALA A 56 7.15 5.25 17.56
CA ALA A 56 5.89 4.95 16.90
C ALA A 56 5.89 5.38 15.44
N GLN A 57 6.61 6.44 15.10
CA GLN A 57 6.66 6.96 13.74
C GLN A 57 8.03 6.69 13.12
N VAL A 58 8.03 6.03 11.98
CA VAL A 58 9.21 5.76 11.17
C VAL A 58 9.10 6.56 9.88
N SER A 59 10.10 7.35 9.53
CA SER A 59 10.18 8.03 8.23
C SER A 59 11.48 7.65 7.52
N PHE A 60 11.47 7.60 6.20
CA PHE A 60 12.63 7.25 5.38
C PHE A 60 12.66 8.11 4.11
N ASP A 61 13.85 8.29 3.54
CA ASP A 61 14.04 9.02 2.28
C ASP A 61 13.73 8.14 1.07
N SER A 62 13.98 6.84 1.18
CA SER A 62 13.61 5.85 0.17
C SER A 62 13.44 4.46 0.75
N LEU A 63 12.67 3.64 0.05
CA LEU A 63 12.42 2.24 0.39
C LEU A 63 12.40 1.41 -0.90
N SER A 64 13.02 0.24 -0.89
CA SER A 64 12.89 -0.75 -1.96
C SER A 64 12.30 -2.05 -1.43
N VAL A 65 11.48 -2.71 -2.24
CA VAL A 65 10.86 -3.99 -1.92
C VAL A 65 11.21 -5.00 -2.99
N SER A 66 11.60 -6.19 -2.57
CA SER A 66 11.90 -7.36 -3.40
C SER A 66 11.23 -8.61 -2.81
N ALA A 67 11.07 -9.66 -3.62
CA ALA A 67 10.70 -10.99 -3.15
C ALA A 67 11.78 -12.00 -3.55
N GLN A 68 11.76 -13.19 -2.93
CA GLN A 68 12.68 -14.26 -3.31
C GLN A 68 12.54 -14.58 -4.81
N GLY A 69 13.64 -14.47 -5.56
CA GLY A 69 13.66 -14.68 -7.00
C GLY A 69 13.09 -13.53 -7.86
N GLN A 70 12.57 -12.46 -7.24
CA GLN A 70 12.06 -11.28 -7.93
C GLN A 70 12.67 -10.00 -7.35
N PRO A 71 13.80 -9.54 -7.90
CA PRO A 71 14.43 -8.30 -7.46
C PRO A 71 13.54 -7.10 -7.83
N ASN A 72 13.51 -6.12 -6.93
CA ASN A 72 12.92 -4.79 -7.12
C ASN A 72 11.46 -4.82 -7.59
N LEU A 73 10.55 -5.39 -6.79
CA LEU A 73 9.11 -5.33 -7.05
C LEU A 73 8.62 -3.88 -7.16
N PHE A 74 9.07 -3.02 -6.26
CA PHE A 74 8.90 -1.58 -6.39
C PHE A 74 9.93 -0.81 -5.56
N VAL A 75 10.12 0.45 -5.92
CA VAL A 75 10.94 1.43 -5.21
C VAL A 75 10.10 2.66 -4.92
N THR A 76 10.32 3.29 -3.77
CA THR A 76 9.64 4.52 -3.37
C THR A 76 10.66 5.62 -3.11
N GLY A 77 10.21 6.87 -3.27
CA GLY A 77 10.86 8.01 -2.63
C GLY A 77 10.52 8.06 -1.15
N SER A 78 10.37 9.28 -0.63
CA SER A 78 10.15 9.51 0.79
C SER A 78 8.87 8.83 1.29
N GLY A 79 8.84 8.48 2.57
CA GLY A 79 7.67 7.84 3.15
C GLY A 79 7.69 7.80 4.67
N SER A 80 6.58 7.34 5.23
CA SER A 80 6.43 7.12 6.66
C SER A 80 5.54 5.91 6.98
N ILE A 81 5.81 5.30 8.13
CA ILE A 81 5.07 4.17 8.68
C ILE A 81 4.77 4.48 10.15
N ASP A 82 3.50 4.35 10.52
CA ASP A 82 3.03 4.58 11.87
C ASP A 82 2.70 3.25 12.56
N PHE A 83 3.24 3.07 13.76
CA PHE A 83 3.02 1.93 14.62
C PHE A 83 2.22 2.33 15.86
N LYS A 84 1.28 1.48 16.27
CA LYS A 84 0.60 1.57 17.56
C LYS A 84 0.76 0.23 18.29
N LYS A 85 1.38 0.25 19.47
CA LYS A 85 1.67 -0.97 20.26
C LYS A 85 2.32 -2.07 19.40
N SER A 86 3.31 -1.72 18.57
CA SER A 86 4.03 -2.64 17.66
C SER A 86 3.21 -3.20 16.47
N HIS A 87 1.97 -2.76 16.29
CA HIS A 87 1.16 -3.07 15.12
C HIS A 87 1.25 -1.93 14.10
N LEU A 88 1.43 -2.28 12.83
CA LEU A 88 1.43 -1.33 11.73
C LEU A 88 0.02 -0.78 11.54
N THR A 89 -0.14 0.53 11.62
CA THR A 89 -1.43 1.22 11.53
C THR A 89 -1.57 2.04 10.26
N GLN A 90 -0.48 2.61 9.77
CA GLN A 90 -0.50 3.43 8.56
C GLN A 90 0.83 3.33 7.83
N VAL A 91 0.75 3.38 6.51
CA VAL A 91 1.89 3.48 5.59
C VAL A 91 1.57 4.61 4.62
N TYR A 92 2.54 5.48 4.40
CA TYR A 92 2.50 6.54 3.42
C TYR A 92 3.79 6.49 2.60
N LEU A 93 3.68 6.36 1.29
CA LEU A 93 4.80 6.27 0.36
C LEU A 93 4.62 7.32 -0.74
N GLU A 94 5.70 7.97 -1.13
CA GLU A 94 5.74 8.89 -2.26
C GLU A 94 6.53 8.32 -3.42
N HIS A 95 6.17 8.73 -4.63
CA HIS A 95 6.87 8.39 -5.86
C HIS A 95 7.14 6.88 -5.99
N VAL A 96 6.09 6.07 -5.76
CA VAL A 96 6.17 4.61 -5.89
C VAL A 96 6.27 4.26 -7.37
N ARG A 97 7.36 3.56 -7.70
CA ARG A 97 7.67 3.07 -9.03
C ARG A 97 7.73 1.55 -8.99
N PRO A 98 6.82 0.83 -9.66
CA PRO A 98 6.95 -0.62 -9.81
C PRO A 98 8.20 -0.93 -10.62
N GLY A 99 8.92 -1.99 -10.25
CA GLY A 99 10.02 -2.47 -11.07
C GLY A 99 9.53 -3.21 -12.31
N GLY A 100 10.44 -3.42 -13.27
CA GLY A 100 10.10 -4.06 -14.54
C GLY A 100 9.53 -5.48 -14.40
N SER A 101 9.90 -6.20 -13.33
CA SER A 101 9.40 -7.54 -13.00
C SER A 101 7.94 -7.55 -12.53
N PHE A 102 7.47 -6.46 -11.90
CA PHE A 102 6.10 -6.32 -11.42
C PHE A 102 5.09 -6.18 -12.58
N CYS A 103 5.48 -5.46 -13.63
CA CYS A 103 4.64 -5.30 -14.82
C CYS A 103 4.61 -6.55 -15.72
N SER A 104 5.64 -7.39 -15.65
CA SER A 104 5.77 -8.58 -16.51
C SER A 104 5.13 -9.84 -15.93
N THR A 105 4.85 -9.88 -14.61
CA THR A 105 4.28 -11.06 -13.94
C THR A 105 2.90 -10.75 -13.34
N GLY A 106 1.84 -11.37 -13.88
CA GLY A 106 0.47 -11.31 -13.32
C GLY A 106 -0.63 -10.90 -14.30
N ILE A 107 -1.86 -10.73 -13.79
CA ILE A 107 -3.11 -10.38 -14.52
C ILE A 107 -2.96 -9.10 -15.37
N PHE A 108 -1.97 -8.26 -15.07
CA PHE A 108 -1.67 -7.07 -15.85
C PHE A 108 -1.00 -7.39 -17.19
N SER A 109 -0.23 -8.48 -17.34
CA SER A 109 0.47 -8.79 -18.61
C SER A 109 -0.48 -9.05 -19.79
N SER A 110 -1.72 -9.47 -19.51
CA SER A 110 -2.78 -9.70 -20.50
C SER A 110 -3.66 -8.47 -20.74
N TRP A 111 -3.54 -7.39 -19.95
CA TRP A 111 -4.26 -6.15 -20.21
C TRP A 111 -3.60 -5.43 -21.39
N PRO A 112 -4.30 -5.15 -22.51
CA PRO A 112 -3.74 -4.40 -23.63
C PRO A 112 -3.20 -3.00 -23.27
N ILE A 113 -3.54 -2.46 -22.09
CA ILE A 113 -2.98 -1.21 -21.56
C ILE A 113 -1.58 -1.43 -20.94
N ALA A 114 -1.30 -2.61 -20.40
CA ALA A 114 -0.03 -2.90 -19.71
C ALA A 114 1.16 -3.10 -20.65
N ARG A 115 0.93 -3.56 -21.88
CA ARG A 115 1.99 -3.70 -22.90
C ARG A 115 2.60 -2.36 -23.36
N GLY A 116 2.07 -1.22 -22.89
CA GLY A 116 2.64 0.11 -23.09
C GLY A 116 3.06 0.82 -21.80
N LEU A 117 3.10 0.11 -20.66
CA LEU A 117 3.37 0.67 -19.32
C LEU A 117 4.79 0.41 -18.81
N ASP A 118 5.71 -0.07 -19.66
CA ASP A 118 7.14 -0.22 -19.33
C ASP A 118 7.69 1.09 -18.71
N GLY A 119 7.95 1.05 -17.40
CA GLY A 119 8.61 2.12 -16.65
C GLY A 119 7.84 3.43 -16.42
N LYS A 120 6.56 3.55 -16.84
CA LYS A 120 5.82 4.84 -16.79
C LYS A 120 4.74 4.95 -15.71
N PHE A 121 4.54 3.91 -14.91
CA PHE A 121 3.52 3.95 -13.85
C PHE A 121 4.11 4.59 -12.59
N LEU A 122 4.03 5.92 -12.50
CA LEU A 122 4.42 6.65 -11.29
C LEU A 122 3.19 6.86 -10.42
N VAL A 123 3.21 6.30 -9.21
CA VAL A 123 2.26 6.66 -8.17
C VAL A 123 2.87 7.78 -7.34
N ASN A 124 2.31 8.97 -7.44
CA ASN A 124 2.82 10.13 -6.73
C ASN A 124 2.65 9.95 -5.23
N GLN A 125 1.50 9.44 -4.80
CA GLN A 125 1.19 9.20 -3.38
C GLN A 125 0.44 7.89 -3.19
N LEU A 126 0.92 7.07 -2.26
CA LEU A 126 0.24 5.86 -1.79
C LEU A 126 0.09 5.94 -0.27
N LYS A 127 -1.14 5.99 0.20
CA LYS A 127 -1.49 5.90 1.62
C LYS A 127 -2.30 4.63 1.86
N ALA A 128 -1.86 3.81 2.81
CA ALA A 128 -2.57 2.63 3.28
C ALA A 128 -2.76 2.73 4.81
N GLY A 129 -4.01 2.66 5.26
CA GLY A 129 -4.36 2.55 6.68
C GLY A 129 -4.79 1.12 7.00
N VAL A 130 -4.44 0.64 8.19
CA VAL A 130 -4.82 -0.67 8.70
C VAL A 130 -5.57 -0.45 10.00
N THR A 131 -6.77 -1.03 10.09
CA THR A 131 -7.60 -0.97 11.30
C THR A 131 -8.18 -2.36 11.57
N ASP A 132 -7.96 -2.85 12.78
CA ASP A 132 -8.59 -4.07 13.27
C ASP A 132 -9.97 -3.73 13.82
N ILE A 133 -11.00 -4.39 13.31
CA ILE A 133 -12.33 -4.34 13.91
C ILE A 133 -12.59 -5.71 14.50
N HIS A 134 -12.52 -5.80 15.83
CA HIS A 134 -12.88 -7.00 16.56
C HIS A 134 -14.29 -7.45 16.12
N SER A 135 -14.40 -8.71 15.69
CA SER A 135 -15.55 -9.42 15.08
C SER A 135 -15.68 -9.42 13.54
N GLU A 136 -15.21 -8.41 12.80
CA GLU A 136 -15.40 -8.34 11.33
C GLU A 136 -14.14 -8.62 10.50
N GLY A 137 -12.97 -8.65 11.15
CA GLY A 137 -11.69 -8.93 10.51
C GLY A 137 -10.83 -7.67 10.31
N LEU A 138 -9.81 -7.77 9.45
CA LEU A 138 -8.86 -6.69 9.24
C LEU A 138 -9.33 -5.77 8.11
N ILE A 139 -9.58 -4.50 8.41
CA ILE A 139 -9.88 -3.49 7.40
C ILE A 139 -8.58 -2.83 6.94
N ARG A 140 -8.41 -2.77 5.62
CA ARG A 140 -7.33 -2.01 4.98
C ARG A 140 -7.93 -0.94 4.09
N ILE A 141 -7.61 0.32 4.36
CA ILE A 141 -8.06 1.47 3.57
C ILE A 141 -6.89 1.91 2.70
N PHE A 142 -7.14 2.12 1.42
CA PHE A 142 -6.13 2.55 0.46
C PHE A 142 -6.55 3.84 -0.22
N ARG A 143 -5.57 4.71 -0.40
CA ARG A 143 -5.64 5.88 -1.26
C ARG A 143 -4.36 5.93 -2.07
N CYS A 144 -4.49 5.77 -3.37
CA CYS A 144 -3.41 5.85 -4.34
C CYS A 144 -3.76 6.98 -5.31
N GLU A 145 -2.83 7.91 -5.50
CA GLU A 145 -2.99 9.07 -6.36
C GLU A 145 -1.78 9.19 -7.29
N SER A 146 -2.09 9.39 -8.57
CA SER A 146 -1.17 9.64 -9.67
C SER A 146 -1.77 10.75 -10.53
N ASP A 147 -0.99 11.29 -11.46
CA ASP A 147 -1.46 12.30 -12.41
C ASP A 147 -2.52 11.74 -13.38
N ASP A 148 -2.45 10.42 -13.64
CA ASP A 148 -3.29 9.74 -14.62
C ASP A 148 -4.49 9.00 -14.01
N PHE A 149 -4.41 8.61 -12.74
CA PHE A 149 -5.44 7.82 -12.08
C PHE A 149 -5.45 8.04 -10.56
N ARG A 150 -6.59 7.78 -9.92
CA ARG A 150 -6.72 7.71 -8.46
C ARG A 150 -7.50 6.45 -8.11
N LEU A 151 -7.15 5.86 -6.98
CA LEU A 151 -7.83 4.71 -6.40
C LEU A 151 -8.07 4.99 -4.93
N LYS A 152 -9.32 4.97 -4.49
CA LYS A 152 -9.71 5.20 -3.10
C LYS A 152 -10.65 4.10 -2.66
N GLY A 153 -10.48 3.57 -1.46
CA GLY A 153 -11.40 2.57 -0.95
C GLY A 153 -10.78 1.71 0.12
N GLY A 154 -11.30 0.50 0.27
CA GLY A 154 -10.77 -0.45 1.22
C GLY A 154 -11.23 -1.87 0.98
N LEU A 155 -10.63 -2.77 1.73
CA LEU A 155 -10.99 -4.18 1.75
C LEU A 155 -11.04 -4.68 3.18
N ILE A 156 -11.86 -5.71 3.38
CA ILE A 156 -12.03 -6.43 4.63
C ILE A 156 -11.45 -7.82 4.40
N LEU A 157 -10.45 -8.18 5.22
CA LEU A 157 -9.89 -9.53 5.25
C LEU A 157 -10.51 -10.33 6.38
N LYS A 158 -10.98 -11.53 6.07
CA LYS A 158 -11.40 -12.54 7.04
C LYS A 158 -10.61 -13.81 6.77
N ASP A 159 -9.98 -14.37 7.81
CA ASP A 159 -9.14 -15.57 7.70
C ASP A 159 -8.07 -15.44 6.60
N GLN A 160 -7.40 -14.28 6.54
CA GLN A 160 -6.41 -13.91 5.53
C GLN A 160 -6.91 -13.84 4.07
N ARG A 161 -8.23 -13.90 3.85
CA ARG A 161 -8.86 -13.81 2.52
C ARG A 161 -9.68 -12.54 2.38
N ILE A 162 -9.78 -12.02 1.15
CA ILE A 162 -10.64 -10.88 0.83
C ILE A 162 -12.09 -11.31 0.98
N ALA A 163 -12.77 -10.83 2.03
CA ALA A 163 -14.19 -11.05 2.24
C ALA A 163 -15.03 -10.04 1.47
N ARG A 164 -14.59 -8.77 1.50
CA ARG A 164 -15.21 -7.66 0.78
C ARG A 164 -14.14 -6.68 0.32
N ALA A 165 -14.37 -6.05 -0.83
CA ALA A 165 -13.62 -4.89 -1.24
C ALA A 165 -14.54 -3.87 -1.89
N HIS A 166 -14.28 -2.60 -1.61
CA HIS A 166 -14.96 -1.49 -2.26
C HIS A 166 -13.93 -0.44 -2.59
N PHE A 167 -13.71 -0.26 -3.88
CA PHE A 167 -12.85 0.78 -4.41
C PHE A 167 -13.63 1.70 -5.32
N PHE A 168 -13.13 2.91 -5.44
CA PHE A 168 -13.49 3.86 -6.45
C PHE A 168 -12.23 4.18 -7.24
N PHE A 169 -12.26 3.83 -8.52
CA PHE A 169 -11.15 4.01 -9.45
C PHE A 169 -11.51 5.10 -10.44
N SER A 170 -10.73 6.17 -10.47
CA SER A 170 -10.95 7.33 -11.32
C SER A 170 -9.76 7.56 -12.25
N LEU A 171 -10.05 8.04 -13.44
CA LEU A 171 -9.06 8.37 -14.46
C LEU A 171 -9.04 9.88 -14.71
N GLY A 172 -7.85 10.40 -14.96
CA GLY A 172 -7.64 11.81 -15.29
C GLY A 172 -8.09 12.15 -16.71
N PRO A 173 -8.29 13.45 -17.02
CA PRO A 173 -8.79 13.91 -18.31
C PRO A 173 -8.00 13.38 -19.52
N ALA A 174 -6.67 13.29 -19.40
CA ALA A 174 -5.81 12.79 -20.46
C ALA A 174 -6.07 11.32 -20.81
N ARG A 175 -6.37 10.48 -19.82
CA ARG A 175 -6.68 9.05 -20.00
C ARG A 175 -8.12 8.85 -20.44
N LEU A 176 -9.06 9.65 -19.93
CA LEU A 176 -10.47 9.58 -20.32
C LEU A 176 -10.71 9.85 -21.81
N LYS A 177 -9.90 10.73 -22.43
CA LYS A 177 -9.95 10.99 -23.88
C LYS A 177 -9.71 9.73 -24.72
N LYS A 178 -8.93 8.77 -24.21
CA LYS A 178 -8.61 7.50 -24.89
C LYS A 178 -9.72 6.45 -24.74
N ILE A 179 -10.70 6.68 -23.87
CA ILE A 179 -11.81 5.75 -23.64
C ILE A 179 -12.93 6.04 -24.65
N PRO A 180 -13.54 5.01 -25.28
CA PRO A 180 -14.70 5.16 -26.15
C PRO A 180 -15.81 5.98 -25.48
N SER A 181 -16.45 6.88 -26.24
CA SER A 181 -17.49 7.80 -25.75
C SER A 181 -18.63 7.06 -25.05
N GLN A 182 -19.02 5.89 -25.57
CA GLN A 182 -20.04 5.03 -24.99
C GLN A 182 -19.72 4.62 -23.54
N ILE A 183 -18.49 4.20 -23.27
CA ILE A 183 -18.05 3.83 -21.91
C ILE A 183 -17.93 5.08 -21.05
N ARG A 184 -17.35 6.15 -21.60
CA ARG A 184 -17.12 7.42 -20.90
C ARG A 184 -18.42 8.02 -20.35
N SER A 185 -19.50 7.97 -21.12
CA SER A 185 -20.82 8.47 -20.71
C SER A 185 -21.42 7.73 -19.51
N ARG A 186 -20.94 6.52 -19.23
CA ARG A 186 -21.39 5.71 -18.10
C ARG A 186 -20.47 5.82 -16.88
N LEU A 187 -19.37 6.58 -16.97
CA LEU A 187 -18.49 6.82 -15.82
C LEU A 187 -19.10 7.86 -14.88
N ILE A 188 -18.81 7.73 -13.59
CA ILE A 188 -19.24 8.68 -12.57
C ILE A 188 -18.31 9.89 -12.66
N ALA A 189 -18.88 11.04 -13.01
CA ALA A 189 -18.11 12.29 -13.12
C ALA A 189 -17.64 12.78 -11.74
N GLU A 190 -16.43 13.31 -11.71
CA GLU A 190 -15.80 13.95 -10.56
C GLU A 190 -15.41 15.39 -10.89
N LYS A 191 -14.87 16.09 -9.88
CA LYS A 191 -14.30 17.43 -10.06
C LYS A 191 -13.13 17.40 -11.06
N GLU A 192 -12.85 18.55 -11.65
CA GLU A 192 -11.68 18.78 -12.52
C GLU A 192 -11.62 17.85 -13.75
N GLY A 193 -12.78 17.37 -14.22
CA GLY A 193 -12.87 16.52 -15.40
C GLY A 193 -12.38 15.09 -15.19
N TRP A 194 -12.24 14.66 -13.94
CA TRP A 194 -12.02 13.26 -13.58
C TRP A 194 -13.32 12.46 -13.72
N ALA A 195 -13.20 11.17 -13.95
CA ALA A 195 -14.35 10.26 -13.97
C ALA A 195 -13.92 8.84 -13.64
N GLY A 196 -14.81 8.08 -13.00
CA GLY A 196 -14.46 6.79 -12.44
C GLY A 196 -15.60 5.79 -12.34
N VAL A 197 -15.30 4.68 -11.67
CA VAL A 197 -16.22 3.57 -11.41
C VAL A 197 -16.04 3.07 -9.99
N HIS A 198 -17.12 2.57 -9.40
CA HIS A 198 -17.01 1.74 -8.21
C HIS A 198 -16.66 0.31 -8.59
N ILE A 199 -15.67 -0.25 -7.91
CA ILE A 199 -15.27 -1.65 -7.98
C ILE A 199 -15.68 -2.29 -6.67
N ILE A 200 -16.67 -3.18 -6.71
CA ILE A 200 -17.20 -3.86 -5.53
C ILE A 200 -16.94 -5.35 -5.68
N TYR A 201 -16.26 -5.93 -4.70
CA TYR A 201 -16.11 -7.38 -4.57
C TYR A 201 -16.82 -7.86 -3.30
N CYS A 202 -17.73 -8.81 -3.44
CA CYS A 202 -18.43 -9.43 -2.32
C CYS A 202 -18.95 -10.81 -2.73
N LYS A 203 -18.85 -11.82 -1.85
CA LYS A 203 -19.39 -13.19 -2.08
C LYS A 203 -18.99 -13.79 -3.43
N ASN A 204 -17.70 -13.71 -3.77
CA ASN A 204 -17.15 -14.20 -5.06
C ASN A 204 -17.80 -13.55 -6.29
N GLN A 205 -18.22 -12.29 -6.18
CA GLN A 205 -18.69 -11.50 -7.30
C GLN A 205 -17.95 -10.16 -7.33
N LEU A 206 -17.37 -9.83 -8.48
CA LEU A 206 -16.78 -8.54 -8.80
C LEU A 206 -17.76 -7.76 -9.68
N THR A 207 -18.11 -6.55 -9.26
CA THR A 207 -19.03 -5.66 -9.97
C THR A 207 -18.34 -4.32 -10.21
N LEU A 208 -18.34 -3.86 -11.46
CA LEU A 208 -17.99 -2.49 -11.81
C LEU A 208 -19.28 -1.70 -11.98
N ILE A 209 -19.45 -0.62 -11.22
CA ILE A 209 -20.64 0.23 -11.22
C ILE A 209 -20.27 1.61 -11.73
N GLY A 210 -21.01 2.07 -12.74
CA GLY A 210 -20.95 3.42 -13.28
C GLY A 210 -22.19 4.24 -12.92
N LEU A 211 -22.41 5.34 -13.63
CA LEU A 211 -23.50 6.30 -13.39
C LEU A 211 -24.90 5.67 -13.47
N HIS A 212 -25.11 4.75 -14.41
CA HIS A 212 -26.41 4.12 -14.68
C HIS A 212 -26.45 2.64 -14.25
N GLY A 213 -25.67 2.27 -13.24
CA GLY A 213 -25.63 0.90 -12.71
C GLY A 213 -24.44 0.06 -13.20
N PRO A 214 -24.56 -1.29 -13.19
CA PRO A 214 -23.43 -2.16 -13.47
C PRO A 214 -22.95 -2.05 -14.92
N LEU A 215 -21.66 -1.78 -15.08
CA LEU A 215 -20.95 -1.83 -16.36
C LEU A 215 -20.49 -3.24 -16.68
N PHE A 216 -20.09 -3.97 -15.64
CA PHE A 216 -19.53 -5.32 -15.73
C PHE A 216 -19.80 -6.08 -14.44
N GLN A 217 -20.07 -7.37 -14.57
CA GLN A 217 -20.17 -8.30 -13.45
C GLN A 217 -19.47 -9.60 -13.81
N ALA A 218 -18.61 -10.06 -12.90
CA ALA A 218 -18.02 -11.38 -12.94
C ALA A 218 -18.35 -12.12 -11.64
N LYS A 219 -18.81 -13.36 -11.76
CA LYS A 219 -19.12 -14.22 -10.61
C LYS A 219 -18.33 -15.51 -10.75
N TRP A 220 -17.60 -15.88 -9.71
CA TRP A 220 -16.88 -17.14 -9.67
C TRP A 220 -17.78 -18.20 -9.02
N GLN A 221 -18.10 -19.25 -9.77
CA GLN A 221 -18.76 -20.45 -9.26
C GLN A 221 -17.69 -21.50 -8.97
N GLY A 222 -17.65 -22.04 -7.74
CA GLY A 222 -16.96 -23.31 -7.48
C GLY A 222 -15.43 -23.32 -7.31
N VAL A 223 -14.77 -22.21 -6.97
CA VAL A 223 -13.34 -22.26 -6.62
C VAL A 223 -13.17 -22.35 -5.10
N THR A 224 -13.02 -23.59 -4.60
CA THR A 224 -12.26 -23.91 -3.39
C THR A 224 -10.86 -23.26 -3.52
N PRO A 225 -10.31 -22.68 -2.46
CA PRO A 225 -9.75 -21.33 -2.45
C PRO A 225 -8.42 -21.16 -3.21
N ALA A 226 -8.27 -19.98 -3.82
CA ALA A 226 -7.02 -19.48 -4.43
C ALA A 226 -5.87 -19.39 -3.39
N PRO A 227 -4.61 -19.39 -3.84
CA PRO A 227 -3.46 -19.89 -3.08
C PRO A 227 -3.15 -19.02 -1.86
N ASN A 228 -2.66 -19.68 -0.81
CA ASN A 228 -2.05 -19.01 0.33
C ASN A 228 -0.95 -18.08 -0.18
N PHE A 229 -1.11 -16.77 0.02
CA PHE A 229 0.03 -15.86 -0.01
C PHE A 229 0.77 -16.06 1.32
N HIS A 230 1.81 -16.89 1.29
CA HIS A 230 2.84 -16.93 2.32
C HIS A 230 3.76 -15.72 2.19
#